data_AF-A0A8T7CHD6-F1
#
_entry.id   AF-A0A8T7CHD6-F1
#
_cell.length_a   1.000
_cell.length_b   1.000
_cell.length_c   1.000
_cell.angle_alpha   90.00
_cell.angle_beta   90.00
_cell.angle_gamma   90.00
#
_symmetry.space_group_name_H-M   'P 1'
#
loop_
_entity.id
_entity.type
_entity.pdbx_description
1 polymer ?
#
loop_
_entity_poly.entity_id
_entity_poly.type
_entity_poly.pdbx_seq_one_letter_code
_entity_poly.pdbx_strand_id
1 'polypeptide(L)'
;LTALAYNPFAVGIGLDEDTAAFIQPGDQLEVVGSGGITVVDPSDLEHSSMDQASRGEPVSLIGVRLHILVQGGTFDIASRSAAP
;
A
#
# COMPACT_ATOMS: atom_id res chain seq x y z
N LEU A 1 -1.11 -5.19 7.31
CA LEU A 1 -2.55 -5.17 6.94
C LEU A 1 -3.45 -4.63 8.04
N THR A 2 -3.42 -5.13 9.27
CA THR A 2 -4.27 -4.62 10.39
C THR A 2 -4.19 -3.11 10.57
N ALA A 3 -3.00 -2.50 10.44
CA ALA A 3 -2.84 -1.04 10.51
C ALA A 3 -3.70 -0.29 9.47
N LEU A 4 -3.86 -0.85 8.27
CA LEU A 4 -4.69 -0.27 7.20
C LEU A 4 -6.16 -0.59 7.37
N ALA A 5 -6.49 -1.73 7.99
CA ALA A 5 -7.87 -2.03 8.36
C ALA A 5 -8.43 -0.92 9.29
N TYR A 6 -7.63 -0.46 10.26
CA TYR A 6 -7.96 0.67 11.13
C TYR A 6 -7.87 2.05 10.44
N ASN A 7 -7.18 2.15 9.31
CA ASN A 7 -6.94 3.40 8.59
C ASN A 7 -7.18 3.24 7.09
N PRO A 8 -8.43 3.00 6.65
CA PRO A 8 -8.76 2.69 5.26
C PRO A 8 -8.60 3.88 4.30
N PHE A 9 -8.12 5.02 4.77
CA PHE A 9 -7.79 6.21 3.97
C PHE A 9 -6.28 6.32 3.67
N ALA A 10 -5.46 5.53 4.36
CA ALA A 10 -4.02 5.54 4.19
C ALA A 10 -3.58 4.52 3.13
N VAL A 11 -2.59 4.89 2.32
CA VAL A 11 -1.82 3.91 1.55
C VAL A 11 -0.78 3.29 2.46
N GLY A 12 -0.72 1.96 2.46
CA GLY A 12 0.30 1.21 3.16
C GLY A 12 1.51 0.95 2.28
N ILE A 13 2.69 1.11 2.84
CA ILE A 13 3.95 0.77 2.17
C ILE A 13 4.68 -0.25 3.04
N GLY A 14 4.87 -1.46 2.50
CA GLY A 14 5.82 -2.44 2.99
C GLY A 14 7.15 -2.25 2.27
N LEU A 15 8.21 -2.02 3.02
CA LEU A 15 9.55 -1.80 2.50
C LEU A 15 10.44 -2.99 2.91
N ASP A 16 10.99 -3.68 1.92
CA ASP A 16 11.92 -4.78 2.17
C ASP A 16 13.31 -4.25 2.62
N GLU A 17 14.13 -5.14 3.16
CA GLU A 17 15.53 -4.82 3.45
C GLU A 17 16.29 -4.43 2.18
N ASP A 18 17.34 -3.61 2.33
CA ASP A 18 18.15 -3.11 1.20
C ASP A 18 17.33 -2.47 0.06
N THR A 19 16.22 -1.82 0.43
CA THR A 19 15.28 -1.16 -0.48
C THR A 19 14.89 0.21 0.06
N ALA A 20 14.64 1.16 -0.84
CA ALA A 20 14.22 2.52 -0.54
C ALA A 20 13.13 2.99 -1.51
N ALA A 21 12.22 3.82 -0.99
CA ALA A 21 11.27 4.61 -1.79
C ALA A 21 11.81 6.03 -1.92
N PHE A 22 12.11 6.46 -3.15
CA PHE A 22 12.39 7.86 -3.43
C PHE A 22 11.11 8.57 -3.81
N ILE A 23 10.68 9.53 -2.99
CA ILE A 23 9.48 10.34 -3.26
C ILE A 23 9.94 11.66 -3.86
N GLN A 24 9.64 11.85 -5.14
CA GLN A 24 10.00 13.04 -5.91
C GLN A 24 8.89 14.10 -5.81
N PRO A 25 9.20 15.38 -6.14
CA PRO A 25 8.16 16.39 -6.34
C PRO A 25 7.11 15.91 -7.35
N GLY A 26 5.83 16.14 -7.05
CA GLY A 26 4.74 15.61 -7.87
C GLY A 26 4.23 14.24 -7.42
N ASP A 27 4.56 13.81 -6.19
CA ASP A 27 3.97 12.63 -5.54
C ASP A 27 4.28 11.30 -6.24
N GLN A 28 5.39 11.24 -6.97
CA GLN A 28 5.89 10.02 -7.61
C GLN A 28 6.88 9.30 -6.68
N LEU A 29 6.60 8.04 -6.40
CA LEU A 29 7.48 7.12 -5.70
C LEU A 29 8.24 6.28 -6.74
N GLU A 30 9.55 6.15 -6.59
CA GLU A 30 10.41 5.23 -7.35
C GLU A 30 11.10 4.25 -6.40
N VAL A 31 11.15 2.97 -6.79
CA VAL A 31 11.86 1.93 -6.02
C VAL A 31 13.34 1.89 -6.37
N VAL A 32 14.18 1.93 -5.35
CA VAL A 32 15.64 1.79 -5.47
C VAL A 32 16.12 0.73 -4.48
N GLY A 33 16.97 -0.20 -4.93
CA GLY A 33 17.52 -1.26 -4.09
C GLY A 33 17.31 -2.65 -4.67
N SER A 34 17.62 -3.69 -3.89
CA SER A 34 17.63 -5.08 -4.37
C SER A 34 16.35 -5.87 -4.04
N GLY A 35 15.53 -5.37 -3.10
CA GLY A 35 14.25 -5.96 -2.73
C GLY A 35 13.04 -5.32 -3.42
N GLY A 36 11.87 -5.41 -2.78
CA GLY A 36 10.62 -4.87 -3.30
C GLY A 36 9.95 -3.86 -2.37
N ILE A 37 9.01 -3.12 -2.96
CA ILE A 37 8.03 -2.31 -2.23
C ILE A 37 6.65 -2.87 -2.49
N THR A 38 5.95 -3.20 -1.40
CA THR A 38 4.54 -3.59 -1.43
C THR A 38 3.68 -2.39 -1.11
N VAL A 39 2.94 -1.89 -2.10
CA VAL A 39 1.93 -0.85 -1.90
C VAL A 39 0.57 -1.51 -1.70
N VAL A 40 -0.10 -1.16 -0.61
CA VAL A 40 -1.46 -1.60 -0.30
C VAL A 40 -2.37 -0.38 -0.34
N ASP A 41 -3.27 -0.37 -1.32
CA ASP A 41 -4.19 0.73 -1.57
C ASP A 41 -5.64 0.32 -1.28
N PRO A 42 -6.25 0.85 -0.20
CA PRO A 42 -7.64 0.63 0.12
C PRO A 42 -8.60 1.63 -0.55
N SER A 43 -8.17 2.46 -1.50
CA SER A 43 -9.02 3.53 -2.08
C SER A 43 -10.33 3.02 -2.72
N ASP A 44 -10.34 1.78 -3.20
CA ASP A 44 -11.52 1.12 -3.80
C ASP A 44 -12.12 0.03 -2.90
N LEU A 45 -12.01 0.19 -1.58
CA LEU A 45 -12.54 -0.78 -0.62
C LEU A 45 -14.07 -0.93 -0.77
N GLU A 46 -14.50 -2.14 -1.10
CA GLU A 46 -15.92 -2.50 -1.27
C GLU A 46 -16.55 -2.94 0.06
N HIS A 47 -15.76 -3.55 0.94
CA HIS A 47 -16.23 -4.01 2.25
C HIS A 47 -15.10 -4.02 3.29
N SER A 48 -15.46 -3.65 4.53
CA SER A 48 -14.64 -3.81 5.72
C SER A 48 -15.51 -4.30 6.87
N SER A 49 -15.03 -5.28 7.64
CA SER A 49 -15.66 -5.70 8.90
C SER A 49 -15.05 -5.03 10.13
N MET A 50 -14.19 -4.02 9.94
CA MET A 50 -13.38 -3.43 11.03
C MET A 50 -14.23 -2.64 12.04
N ASP A 51 -15.36 -2.07 11.61
CA ASP A 51 -16.30 -1.35 12.47
C ASP A 51 -16.97 -2.27 13.52
N GLN A 52 -17.08 -3.56 13.22
CA GLN A 52 -17.74 -4.57 14.04
C GLN A 52 -16.78 -5.49 14.79
N ALA A 53 -15.52 -5.56 14.35
CA ALA A 53 -14.55 -6.49 14.92
C ALA A 53 -13.98 -5.97 16.26
N SER A 54 -14.01 -6.84 17.27
CA SER A 54 -13.35 -6.61 18.55
C SER A 54 -11.85 -6.88 18.48
N ARG A 55 -11.11 -6.42 19.50
CA ARG A 55 -9.66 -6.64 19.56
C ARG A 55 -9.33 -8.13 19.58
N GLY A 56 -8.52 -8.57 18.62
CA GLY A 56 -8.12 -9.98 18.49
C GLY A 56 -9.06 -10.81 17.61
N GLU A 57 -10.16 -10.23 17.12
CA GLU A 57 -11.01 -10.87 16.12
C GLU A 57 -10.44 -10.68 14.70
N PRO A 58 -10.67 -11.64 13.79
CA PRO A 58 -10.29 -11.50 12.40
C PRO A 58 -11.09 -10.38 11.72
N VAL A 59 -10.47 -9.76 10.71
CA VAL A 59 -11.07 -8.66 9.93
C VAL A 59 -11.10 -9.05 8.45
N SER A 60 -12.22 -8.75 7.79
CA SER A 60 -12.39 -8.88 6.34
C SER A 60 -12.20 -7.52 5.66
N LEU A 61 -11.44 -7.52 4.56
CA LEU A 61 -11.28 -6.37 3.66
C LEU A 61 -11.43 -6.87 2.22
N ILE A 62 -12.36 -6.29 1.46
CA ILE A 62 -12.65 -6.66 0.07
C ILE A 62 -12.49 -5.43 -0.81
N GLY A 63 -11.86 -5.56 -1.97
CA GLY A 63 -11.56 -4.45 -2.88
C GLY A 63 -10.22 -3.75 -2.63
N VAL A 64 -9.32 -4.37 -1.85
CA VAL A 64 -7.96 -3.83 -1.64
C VAL A 64 -7.09 -4.08 -2.87
N ARG A 65 -6.42 -3.05 -3.37
CA ARG A 65 -5.41 -3.17 -4.42
C ARG A 65 -4.03 -3.41 -3.82
N LEU A 66 -3.27 -4.27 -4.48
CA LEU A 66 -1.90 -4.59 -4.12
C LEU A 66 -1.00 -4.32 -5.33
N HIS A 67 0.04 -3.52 -5.14
CA HIS A 67 1.12 -3.37 -6.11
C HIS A 67 2.41 -3.87 -5.47
N ILE A 68 3.16 -4.68 -6.20
CA ILE A 68 4.49 -5.11 -5.80
C ILE A 68 5.45 -4.55 -6.84
N LEU A 69 6.32 -3.66 -6.39
CA LEU A 69 7.25 -2.91 -7.23
C LEU A 69 8.66 -3.36 -6.89
N VAL A 70 9.50 -3.47 -7.91
CA VAL A 70 10.94 -3.74 -7.79
C VAL A 70 11.70 -2.54 -8.33
N GLN A 71 13.03 -2.58 -8.26
CA GLN A 71 13.90 -1.50 -8.73
C GLN A 71 13.45 -0.89 -10.08
N GLY A 72 13.33 0.44 -10.12
CA GLY A 72 12.87 1.21 -11.28
C GLY A 72 11.36 1.37 -11.39
N GLY A 73 10.59 0.48 -10.75
CA GLY A 73 9.13 0.58 -10.70
C GLY A 73 8.67 1.84 -9.98
N THR A 74 7.57 2.41 -10.45
CA THR A 74 7.03 3.67 -9.93
C THR A 74 5.59 3.54 -9.43
N PHE A 75 5.23 4.40 -8.48
CA PHE A 75 3.87 4.58 -8.00
C PHE A 75 3.55 6.06 -7.87
N ASP A 76 2.52 6.52 -8.59
CA ASP A 76 1.98 7.86 -8.44
C ASP A 76 0.98 7.87 -7.29
N ILE A 77 1.34 8.55 -6.19
CA ILE A 77 0.58 8.54 -4.94
C ILE A 77 -0.77 9.24 -5.11
N ALA A 78 -0.85 10.27 -5.95
CA ALA A 78 -2.08 11.04 -6.16
C ALA A 78 -3.13 10.26 -6.96
N SER A 79 -2.71 9.63 -8.05
CA SER A 79 -3.57 8.85 -8.95
C SER A 79 -3.73 7.39 -8.56
N ARG A 80 -2.94 6.91 -7.58
CA ARG A 80 -2.91 5.51 -7.13
C ARG A 80 -2.53 4.52 -8.24
N SER A 81 -1.65 4.95 -9.15
CA SER A 81 -1.26 4.15 -10.33
C SER A 81 0.18 3.68 -10.22
N ALA A 82 0.41 2.40 -10.53
CA ALA A 82 1.73 1.79 -10.60
C ALA A 82 2.20 1.63 -12.06
N ALA A 83 3.50 1.79 -12.30
CA ALA A 83 4.11 1.54 -13.60
C ALA A 83 5.47 0.81 -13.46
N PRO A 84 5.89 0.06 -14.50
CA PRO A 84 7.22 -0.57 -14.54
C PRO A 84 8.37 0.42 -14.56
#